data_AF-A0A1Q3WRN0-F1
#
_entry.id   AF-A0A1Q3WRN0-F1
#
_cell.length_a   1.000
_cell.length_b   1.000
_cell.length_c   1.000
_cell.angle_alpha   90.00
_cell.angle_beta   90.00
_cell.angle_gamma   90.00
#
_symmetry.space_group_name_H-M   'P 1'
#
loop_
_entity.id
_entity.type
_entity.pdbx_description
1 polymer ?
#
loop_
_entity_poly.entity_id
_entity_poly.type
_entity_poly.pdbx_seq_one_letter_code
_entity_poly.pdbx_strand_id
1 'polypeptide(L)'
;MKKNIYYSEVVIRKNLVKSNLLNWLFALSSLLRVPVEVFLRKNFGERYFSRLLVSLFAVAFLVVPYVLSRRFGQTDWDFLFENFSTWYIYTFAFIFFSYKRYQEVKRNPSVFDFSRFSQYEGDINKTFLSWQKEGRANIRTIEIYYESGAVFLAGLILFICKQPIALVLLVCSVMYWLSYSIAYLIGDHFIMDKIDQMIMNEEMEEVFVNDKPSDSARGVRFTMKKPDNPVFRQKLMDSFIIDDKDDDEDDDGGAVVAS
;
A
#
# COMPACT_ATOMS: atom_id res chain seq x y z
N MET A 1 -0.95 -23.43 5.30
CA MET A 1 -1.20 -23.16 6.73
C MET A 1 -2.55 -23.80 7.06
N LYS A 2 -2.93 -23.92 8.33
CA LYS A 2 -4.24 -24.47 8.69
C LYS A 2 -5.25 -23.34 8.80
N LYS A 3 -6.20 -23.28 7.86
CA LYS A 3 -7.25 -22.27 7.81
C LYS A 3 -8.38 -22.63 8.76
N ASN A 4 -8.75 -21.68 9.61
CA ASN A 4 -9.79 -21.87 10.59
C ASN A 4 -11.04 -21.12 10.16
N ILE A 5 -12.03 -21.87 9.67
CA ILE A 5 -13.27 -21.30 9.12
C ILE A 5 -14.03 -20.52 10.19
N TYR A 6 -14.04 -21.04 11.43
CA TYR A 6 -14.72 -20.38 12.53
C TYR A 6 -14.09 -19.02 12.85
N TYR A 7 -12.75 -18.96 12.86
CA TYR A 7 -12.04 -17.70 13.09
C TYR A 7 -12.44 -16.64 12.04
N SER A 8 -12.40 -17.01 10.76
CA SER A 8 -12.69 -16.08 9.67
C SER A 8 -14.14 -15.59 9.61
N GLU A 9 -15.10 -16.42 10.03
CA GLU A 9 -16.52 -16.06 9.95
C GLU A 9 -17.09 -15.46 11.23
N VAL A 10 -16.62 -15.87 12.40
CA VAL A 10 -17.23 -15.48 13.69
C VAL A 10 -16.37 -14.48 14.45
N VAL A 11 -15.04 -14.64 14.44
CA VAL A 11 -14.13 -13.83 15.26
C VAL A 11 -13.75 -12.53 14.55
N ILE A 12 -13.40 -12.61 13.27
CA ILE A 12 -13.02 -11.43 12.49
C ILE A 12 -14.22 -10.52 12.28
N ARG A 13 -14.14 -9.29 12.79
CA ARG A 13 -15.15 -8.26 12.52
C ARG A 13 -14.94 -7.65 11.14
N LYS A 14 -15.66 -8.16 10.14
CA LYS A 14 -15.67 -7.65 8.77
C LYS A 14 -16.45 -6.32 8.68
N ASN A 15 -15.80 -5.20 9.04
CA ASN A 15 -16.36 -3.86 8.82
C ASN A 15 -16.20 -3.43 7.36
N LEU A 16 -17.06 -3.94 6.47
CA LEU A 16 -16.96 -3.77 5.01
C LEU A 16 -16.89 -2.30 4.57
N VAL A 17 -17.66 -1.41 5.20
CA VAL A 17 -17.64 0.02 4.87
C VAL A 17 -16.28 0.65 5.17
N LYS A 18 -15.70 0.32 6.33
CA LYS A 18 -14.38 0.82 6.73
C LYS A 18 -13.29 0.29 5.82
N SER A 19 -13.31 -1.02 5.51
CA SER A 19 -12.30 -1.63 4.63
C SER A 19 -12.37 -1.08 3.21
N ASN A 20 -13.58 -0.90 2.67
CA ASN A 20 -13.76 -0.36 1.33
C ASN A 20 -13.31 1.11 1.25
N LEU A 21 -13.65 1.92 2.25
CA LEU A 21 -13.18 3.31 2.32
C LEU A 21 -11.64 3.38 2.42
N LEU A 22 -11.03 2.53 3.26
CA LEU A 22 -9.59 2.48 3.43
C LEU A 22 -8.89 2.05 2.13
N ASN A 23 -9.41 1.04 1.44
CA ASN A 23 -8.89 0.58 0.15
C ASN A 23 -9.02 1.65 -0.93
N TRP A 24 -10.13 2.40 -0.96
CA TRP A 24 -10.30 3.51 -1.89
C TRP A 24 -9.30 4.65 -1.60
N LEU A 25 -9.11 5.02 -0.33
CA LEU A 25 -8.11 6.01 0.09
C LEU A 25 -6.69 5.53 -0.24
N PHE A 26 -6.39 4.25 -0.06
CA PHE A 26 -5.11 3.66 -0.43
C PHE A 26 -4.87 3.70 -1.94
N ALA A 27 -5.86 3.32 -2.75
CA ALA A 27 -5.78 3.40 -4.21
C ALA A 27 -5.58 4.84 -4.72
N LEU A 28 -6.32 5.80 -4.14
CA LEU A 28 -6.18 7.21 -4.50
C LEU A 28 -4.82 7.79 -4.07
N SER A 29 -4.38 7.48 -2.85
CA SER A 29 -3.12 7.99 -2.32
C SER A 29 -1.90 7.38 -3.02
N SER A 30 -1.95 6.09 -3.37
CA SER A 30 -0.90 5.43 -4.17
C SER A 30 -0.78 6.02 -5.58
N LEU A 31 -1.88 6.44 -6.20
CA LEU A 31 -1.84 7.17 -7.48
C LEU A 31 -1.09 8.50 -7.35
N LEU A 32 -1.44 9.31 -6.34
CA LEU A 32 -0.85 10.63 -6.12
C LEU A 32 0.55 10.60 -5.51
N ARG A 33 1.03 9.41 -5.11
CA ARG A 33 2.38 9.15 -4.62
C ARG A 33 3.42 9.20 -5.75
N VAL A 34 3.06 8.75 -6.95
CA VAL A 34 3.99 8.56 -8.08
C VAL A 34 4.75 9.83 -8.49
N PRO A 35 4.12 11.03 -8.60
CA PRO A 35 4.83 12.28 -8.90
C PRO A 35 6.02 12.58 -7.99
N VAL A 36 5.99 12.07 -6.77
CA VAL A 36 7.02 12.31 -5.75
C VAL A 36 8.00 11.15 -5.69
N GLU A 37 7.48 9.93 -5.75
CA GLU A 37 8.25 8.71 -5.51
C GLU A 37 9.38 8.49 -6.51
N VAL A 38 9.20 8.93 -7.77
CA VAL A 38 10.24 8.81 -8.82
C VAL A 38 11.55 9.54 -8.47
N PHE A 39 11.46 10.57 -7.63
CA PHE A 39 12.61 11.33 -7.15
C PHE A 39 13.27 10.71 -5.92
N LEU A 40 12.46 10.12 -5.04
CA LEU A 40 12.92 9.62 -3.75
C LEU A 40 13.51 8.21 -3.84
N ARG A 41 12.87 7.33 -4.61
CA ARG A 41 13.20 5.90 -4.66
C ARG A 41 13.89 5.49 -5.95
N LYS A 42 14.57 4.35 -5.93
CA LYS A 42 15.28 3.78 -7.08
C LYS A 42 14.95 2.31 -7.23
N ASN A 43 15.27 1.70 -8.36
CA ASN A 43 15.15 0.26 -8.53
C ASN A 43 13.74 -0.28 -8.23
N PHE A 44 12.71 0.31 -8.83
CA PHE A 44 11.33 -0.20 -8.73
C PHE A 44 11.14 -1.58 -9.36
N GLY A 45 10.14 -2.32 -8.86
CA GLY A 45 9.64 -3.53 -9.50
C GLY A 45 8.89 -3.24 -10.80
N GLU A 46 8.89 -4.21 -11.70
CA GLU A 46 8.30 -4.08 -13.05
C GLU A 46 6.80 -3.82 -13.05
N ARG A 47 6.06 -4.50 -12.19
CA ARG A 47 4.60 -4.30 -12.05
C ARG A 47 4.28 -3.07 -11.22
N TYR A 48 5.21 -2.63 -10.37
CA TYR A 48 5.05 -1.43 -9.56
C TYR A 48 5.16 -0.17 -10.43
N PHE A 49 6.19 -0.06 -11.27
CA PHE A 49 6.45 1.13 -12.07
C PHE A 49 5.73 1.10 -13.43
N SER A 50 4.49 1.60 -13.45
CA SER A 50 3.68 1.67 -14.68
C SER A 50 4.09 2.84 -15.59
N ARG A 51 4.62 2.51 -16.78
CA ARG A 51 4.93 3.49 -17.85
C ARG A 51 3.75 4.35 -18.24
N LEU A 52 2.57 3.74 -18.38
CA LEU A 52 1.36 4.43 -18.81
C LEU A 52 1.01 5.52 -17.81
N LEU A 53 1.01 5.18 -16.52
CA LEU A 53 0.67 6.11 -15.47
C LEU A 53 1.61 7.31 -15.42
N VAL A 54 2.92 7.05 -15.53
CA VAL A 54 3.94 8.09 -15.54
C VAL A 54 3.82 9.00 -16.77
N SER A 55 3.51 8.44 -17.94
CA SER A 55 3.27 9.23 -19.14
C SER A 55 2.03 10.11 -19.03
N LEU A 56 0.95 9.62 -18.39
CA LEU A 56 -0.25 10.40 -18.13
C LEU A 56 0.03 11.58 -17.20
N PHE A 57 0.80 11.37 -16.11
CA PHE A 57 1.23 12.45 -15.23
C PHE A 57 2.11 13.47 -15.95
N ALA A 58 3.04 13.02 -16.81
CA ALA A 58 3.89 13.92 -17.58
C ALA A 58 3.06 14.82 -18.52
N VAL A 59 2.10 14.24 -19.25
CA VAL A 59 1.18 15.01 -20.11
C VAL A 59 0.31 15.95 -19.27
N ALA A 60 -0.23 15.48 -18.15
CA ALA A 60 -1.02 16.32 -17.25
C ALA A 60 -0.20 17.52 -16.74
N PHE A 61 1.06 17.32 -16.32
CA PHE A 61 1.92 18.41 -15.87
C PHE A 61 2.30 19.37 -16.99
N LEU A 62 2.36 18.95 -18.25
CA LEU A 62 2.56 19.87 -19.38
C LEU A 62 1.30 20.69 -19.68
N VAL A 63 0.12 20.09 -19.59
CA VAL A 63 -1.16 20.72 -19.98
C VAL A 63 -1.74 21.63 -18.89
N VAL A 64 -1.58 21.29 -17.62
CA VAL A 64 -2.20 22.01 -16.50
C VAL A 64 -1.81 23.50 -16.44
N PRO A 65 -0.53 23.90 -16.56
CA PRO A 65 -0.15 25.32 -16.58
C PRO A 65 -0.89 26.12 -17.65
N TYR A 66 -1.01 25.56 -18.86
CA TYR A 66 -1.71 26.18 -19.98
C TYR A 66 -3.21 26.34 -19.71
N VAL A 67 -3.86 25.32 -19.13
CA VAL A 67 -5.27 25.38 -18.75
C VAL A 67 -5.50 26.43 -17.65
N LEU A 68 -4.60 26.50 -16.67
CA LEU A 68 -4.67 27.49 -15.60
C LEU A 68 -4.45 28.91 -16.15
N SER A 69 -3.48 29.15 -17.02
CA SER A 69 -3.23 30.48 -17.60
C SER A 69 -4.42 30.99 -18.40
N ARG A 70 -5.07 30.11 -19.17
CA ARG A 70 -6.29 30.45 -19.92
C ARG A 70 -7.42 30.90 -19.00
N ARG A 71 -7.54 30.37 -17.78
CA ARG A 71 -8.53 30.81 -16.79
C ARG A 71 -8.26 32.22 -16.26
N PHE A 72 -7.00 32.65 -16.26
CA PHE A 72 -6.60 34.03 -15.94
C PHE A 72 -6.71 34.99 -17.13
N GLY A 73 -7.14 34.51 -18.29
CA GLY A 73 -7.29 35.33 -19.50
C GLY A 73 -5.98 35.71 -20.18
N GLN A 74 -4.86 35.08 -19.80
CA GLN A 74 -3.53 35.36 -20.34
C GLN A 74 -2.91 34.07 -20.89
N THR A 75 -2.61 34.07 -22.19
CA THR A 75 -2.01 32.92 -22.89
C THR A 75 -0.64 33.24 -23.49
N ASP A 76 -0.09 34.40 -23.16
CA ASP A 76 1.21 34.83 -23.67
C ASP A 76 2.32 33.98 -23.05
N TRP A 77 3.34 33.65 -23.87
CA TRP A 77 4.48 32.84 -23.44
C TRP A 77 5.23 33.51 -22.28
N ASP A 78 5.34 34.83 -22.29
CA ASP A 78 5.99 35.60 -21.23
C ASP A 78 5.31 35.37 -19.87
N PHE A 79 3.98 35.41 -19.84
CA PHE A 79 3.21 35.14 -18.62
C PHE A 79 3.42 33.70 -18.12
N LEU A 80 3.42 32.72 -19.04
CA LEU A 80 3.64 31.33 -18.70
C LEU A 80 5.03 31.09 -18.10
N PHE A 81 6.09 31.67 -18.68
CA PHE A 81 7.44 31.51 -18.16
C PHE A 81 7.64 32.24 -16.84
N GLU A 82 7.09 33.44 -16.67
CA GLU A 82 7.21 34.21 -15.44
C GLU A 82 6.52 33.50 -14.26
N ASN A 83 5.32 32.93 -14.46
CA ASN A 83 4.50 32.39 -13.38
C ASN A 83 4.60 30.86 -13.21
N PHE A 84 5.00 30.12 -14.25
CA PHE A 84 5.04 28.65 -14.25
C PHE A 84 6.42 28.07 -14.57
N SER A 85 7.50 28.86 -14.57
CA SER A 85 8.87 28.36 -14.77
C SER A 85 9.23 27.19 -13.86
N THR A 86 8.96 27.29 -12.56
CA THR A 86 9.23 26.21 -11.59
C THR A 86 8.43 24.95 -11.88
N TRP A 87 7.21 25.09 -12.39
CA TRP A 87 6.37 23.97 -12.81
C TRP A 87 6.99 23.24 -14.01
N TYR A 88 7.46 23.96 -15.02
CA TYR A 88 8.13 23.35 -16.18
C TYR A 88 9.46 22.71 -15.81
N ILE A 89 10.23 23.33 -14.91
CA ILE A 89 11.48 22.74 -14.37
C ILE A 89 11.15 21.42 -13.65
N TYR A 90 10.14 21.42 -12.78
CA TYR A 90 9.69 20.20 -12.10
C TYR A 90 9.22 19.14 -13.10
N THR A 91 8.45 19.54 -14.13
CA THR A 91 7.95 18.63 -15.17
C THR A 91 9.10 17.98 -15.95
N PHE A 92 10.10 18.77 -16.34
CA PHE A 92 11.29 18.25 -17.01
C PHE A 92 12.07 17.29 -16.11
N ALA A 93 12.28 17.65 -14.85
CA ALA A 93 12.91 16.78 -13.86
C ALA A 93 12.11 15.48 -13.68
N PHE A 94 10.78 15.56 -13.57
CA PHE A 94 9.90 14.40 -13.44
C PHE A 94 10.04 13.46 -14.64
N ILE A 95 10.02 13.97 -15.87
CA ILE A 95 10.21 13.17 -17.09
C ILE A 95 11.60 12.52 -17.09
N PHE A 96 12.65 13.27 -16.77
CA PHE A 96 14.02 12.77 -16.73
C PHE A 96 14.20 11.63 -15.72
N PHE A 97 13.76 11.83 -14.47
CA PHE A 97 13.85 10.81 -13.43
C PHE A 97 12.97 9.62 -13.75
N SER A 98 11.76 9.84 -14.22
CA SER A 98 10.86 8.79 -14.71
C SER A 98 11.48 7.93 -15.81
N TYR A 99 12.15 8.55 -16.78
CA TYR A 99 12.87 7.82 -17.83
C TYR A 99 14.04 7.02 -17.25
N LYS A 100 14.79 7.58 -16.30
CA LYS A 100 15.84 6.85 -15.58
C LYS A 100 15.30 5.64 -14.82
N ARG A 101 14.18 5.80 -14.10
CA ARG A 101 13.49 4.70 -13.40
C ARG A 101 13.00 3.64 -14.38
N TYR A 102 12.49 4.04 -15.54
CA TYR A 102 12.11 3.10 -16.59
C TYR A 102 13.31 2.27 -17.08
N GLN A 103 14.49 2.89 -17.27
CA GLN A 103 15.70 2.16 -17.63
C GLN A 103 16.14 1.15 -16.56
N GLU A 104 15.97 1.47 -15.27
CA GLU A 104 16.24 0.56 -14.14
C GLU A 104 15.29 -0.65 -14.09
N VAL A 105 14.09 -0.49 -14.66
CA VAL A 105 13.04 -1.52 -14.71
C VAL A 105 13.12 -2.36 -15.99
N LYS A 106 13.62 -1.80 -17.10
CA LYS A 106 13.64 -2.44 -18.40
C LYS A 106 14.49 -3.71 -18.37
N ARG A 107 13.82 -4.87 -18.38
CA ARG A 107 14.44 -6.20 -18.46
C ARG A 107 14.71 -6.61 -19.91
N ASN A 108 15.63 -7.55 -20.07
CA ASN A 108 15.71 -8.37 -21.27
C ASN A 108 14.55 -9.39 -21.22
N PRO A 109 13.65 -9.43 -22.21
CA PRO A 109 12.40 -10.21 -22.15
C PRO A 109 12.60 -11.74 -22.04
N SER A 110 13.82 -12.24 -22.24
CA SER A 110 14.15 -13.66 -22.23
C SER A 110 14.63 -14.21 -20.89
N VAL A 111 14.82 -13.36 -19.85
CA VAL A 111 15.34 -13.82 -18.55
C VAL A 111 14.41 -13.35 -17.43
N PHE A 112 13.57 -14.26 -16.95
CA PHE A 112 12.81 -14.05 -15.72
C PHE A 112 13.76 -14.11 -14.53
N ASP A 113 14.01 -12.97 -13.92
CA ASP A 113 14.82 -12.86 -12.71
C ASP A 113 13.94 -13.05 -11.47
N PHE A 114 14.04 -14.23 -10.88
CA PHE A 114 13.35 -14.60 -9.63
C PHE A 114 13.95 -13.92 -8.39
N SER A 115 15.09 -13.22 -8.50
CA SER A 115 15.70 -12.52 -7.36
C SER A 115 14.96 -11.23 -6.99
N ARG A 116 14.10 -10.70 -7.88
CA ARG A 116 13.46 -9.41 -7.69
C ARG A 116 11.94 -9.52 -7.70
N PHE A 117 11.33 -9.15 -6.58
CA PHE A 117 9.88 -9.09 -6.43
C PHE A 117 9.28 -8.06 -7.41
N SER A 118 8.32 -8.49 -8.23
CA SER A 118 7.77 -7.68 -9.32
C SER A 118 7.02 -6.43 -8.85
N GLN A 119 6.49 -6.46 -7.61
CA GLN A 119 5.78 -5.34 -6.98
C GLN A 119 6.67 -4.57 -5.99
N TYR A 120 7.99 -4.73 -6.07
CA TYR A 120 8.91 -4.02 -5.18
C TYR A 120 8.77 -2.49 -5.33
N GLU A 121 8.57 -1.78 -4.22
CA GLU A 121 8.33 -0.32 -4.21
C GLU A 121 9.61 0.51 -4.41
N GLY A 122 10.77 -0.14 -4.54
CA GLY A 122 12.06 0.51 -4.75
C GLY A 122 12.87 0.74 -3.47
N ASP A 123 14.16 0.98 -3.67
CA ASP A 123 15.12 1.26 -2.62
C ASP A 123 14.95 2.67 -2.06
N ILE A 124 14.92 2.77 -0.73
CA ILE A 124 14.99 4.04 0.00
C ILE A 124 16.35 4.70 -0.27
N ASN A 125 16.35 6.02 -0.44
CA ASN A 125 17.58 6.76 -0.66
C ASN A 125 18.55 6.59 0.53
N LYS A 126 19.83 6.33 0.23
CA LYS A 126 20.91 6.16 1.22
C LYS A 126 21.01 7.33 2.19
N THR A 127 20.67 8.55 1.76
CA THR A 127 20.64 9.72 2.64
C THR A 127 19.65 9.54 3.79
N PHE A 128 18.41 9.09 3.52
CA PHE A 128 17.43 8.82 4.56
C PHE A 128 17.81 7.60 5.41
N LEU A 129 18.36 6.54 4.80
CA LEU A 129 18.82 5.36 5.53
C LEU A 129 19.98 5.67 6.48
N SER A 130 20.78 6.71 6.21
CA SER A 130 21.87 7.10 7.10
C SER A 130 21.35 7.51 8.49
N TRP A 131 20.12 8.06 8.57
CA TRP A 131 19.48 8.45 9.83
C TRP A 131 19.04 7.25 10.68
N GLN A 132 18.87 6.07 10.07
CA GLN A 132 18.61 4.81 10.81
C GLN A 132 19.83 4.40 11.65
N LYS A 133 21.05 4.59 11.14
CA LYS A 133 22.28 4.14 11.80
C LYS A 133 22.54 4.84 13.13
N GLU A 134 21.95 6.01 13.33
CA GLU A 134 22.03 6.76 14.59
C GLU A 134 21.05 6.24 15.65
N GLY A 135 20.29 5.17 15.36
CA GLY A 135 19.26 4.62 16.24
C GLY A 135 18.01 5.50 16.37
N ARG A 136 17.94 6.58 15.58
CA ARG A 136 16.90 7.61 15.70
C ARG A 136 15.62 7.29 14.94
N ALA A 137 15.68 6.45 13.91
CA ALA A 137 14.53 6.19 13.03
C ALA A 137 14.42 4.73 12.60
N ASN A 138 13.23 4.15 12.74
CA ASN A 138 12.85 2.88 12.10
C ASN A 138 12.58 3.12 10.60
N ILE A 139 12.71 2.09 9.76
CA ILE A 139 12.38 2.13 8.32
C ILE A 139 10.96 2.66 8.13
N ARG A 140 9.99 2.18 8.93
CA ARG A 140 8.61 2.69 8.93
C ARG A 140 8.53 4.21 9.14
N THR A 141 9.32 4.74 10.08
CA THR A 141 9.35 6.18 10.35
C THR A 141 9.95 6.94 9.17
N ILE A 142 10.98 6.38 8.53
CA ILE A 142 11.61 6.96 7.34
C ILE A 142 10.62 7.11 6.20
N GLU A 143 9.93 6.04 5.84
CA GLU A 143 9.00 6.04 4.72
C GLU A 143 7.76 6.89 5.01
N ILE A 144 7.20 6.79 6.22
CA ILE A 144 6.00 7.55 6.57
C ILE A 144 6.31 9.03 6.70
N TYR A 145 7.33 9.43 7.48
CA TYR A 145 7.51 10.83 7.90
C TYR A 145 8.68 11.55 7.21
N TYR A 146 9.83 10.90 7.05
CA TYR A 146 11.02 11.60 6.58
C TYR A 146 11.00 11.82 5.05
N GLU A 147 10.62 10.79 4.29
CA GLU A 147 10.47 10.88 2.84
C GLU A 147 9.37 11.89 2.45
N SER A 148 8.18 11.74 3.04
CA SER A 148 7.05 12.65 2.82
C SER A 148 7.34 14.06 3.33
N GLY A 149 7.97 14.19 4.51
CA GLY A 149 8.30 15.45 5.15
C GLY A 149 9.30 16.28 4.35
N ALA A 150 10.30 15.64 3.73
CA ALA A 150 11.25 16.33 2.85
C ALA A 150 10.53 16.99 1.66
N VAL A 151 9.55 16.30 1.07
CA VAL A 151 8.76 16.79 -0.07
C VAL A 151 7.77 17.85 0.37
N PHE A 152 7.13 17.65 1.52
CA PHE A 152 6.24 18.64 2.13
C PHE A 152 6.99 19.94 2.39
N LEU A 153 8.21 19.88 2.95
CA LEU A 153 9.04 21.04 3.20
C LEU A 153 9.45 21.75 1.90
N ALA A 154 9.84 21.00 0.87
CA ALA A 154 10.12 21.57 -0.45
C ALA A 154 8.88 22.26 -1.06
N GLY A 155 7.71 21.63 -0.93
CA GLY A 155 6.43 22.21 -1.32
C GLY A 155 6.10 23.48 -0.54
N LEU A 156 6.35 23.50 0.78
CA LEU A 156 6.12 24.67 1.63
C LEU A 156 7.01 25.86 1.22
N ILE A 157 8.29 25.60 0.95
CA ILE A 157 9.22 26.63 0.47
C ILE A 157 8.72 27.23 -0.86
N LEU A 158 8.31 26.37 -1.81
CA LEU A 158 7.75 26.83 -3.08
C LEU A 158 6.42 27.58 -2.90
N PHE A 159 5.61 27.20 -1.92
CA PHE A 159 4.35 27.87 -1.60
C PHE A 159 4.58 29.29 -1.08
N ILE A 160 5.58 29.47 -0.20
CA ILE A 160 6.01 30.80 0.28
C ILE A 160 6.51 31.67 -0.88
N CYS A 161 7.22 31.07 -1.84
CA CYS A 161 7.62 31.71 -3.10
C CYS A 161 6.47 31.90 -4.10
N LYS A 162 5.22 31.65 -3.69
CA LYS A 162 3.99 31.78 -4.49
C LYS A 162 3.99 30.96 -5.79
N GLN A 163 4.71 29.84 -5.81
CA GLN A 163 4.79 28.99 -6.99
C GLN A 163 3.59 28.03 -7.06
N PRO A 164 2.88 27.92 -8.19
CA PRO A 164 1.65 27.12 -8.29
C PRO A 164 1.89 25.62 -8.11
N ILE A 165 3.07 25.11 -8.48
CA ILE A 165 3.44 23.69 -8.33
C ILE A 165 3.52 23.26 -6.86
N ALA A 166 3.70 24.22 -5.95
CA ALA A 166 3.79 23.97 -4.53
C ALA A 166 2.56 23.24 -3.98
N LEU A 167 1.36 23.64 -4.41
CA LEU A 167 0.12 23.02 -3.95
C LEU A 167 0.05 21.54 -4.35
N VAL A 168 0.48 21.20 -5.57
CA VAL A 168 0.55 19.80 -6.03
C VAL A 168 1.52 19.01 -5.17
N LEU A 169 2.72 19.54 -4.91
CA LEU A 169 3.71 18.85 -4.07
C LEU A 169 3.23 18.66 -2.63
N LEU A 170 2.57 19.66 -2.05
CA LEU A 170 1.97 19.56 -0.71
C LEU A 170 0.90 18.47 -0.67
N VAL A 171 -0.04 18.45 -1.64
CA VAL A 171 -1.07 17.41 -1.72
C VAL A 171 -0.45 16.03 -1.93
N CYS A 172 0.50 15.89 -2.86
CA CYS A 172 1.20 14.64 -3.10
C CYS A 172 1.97 14.16 -1.87
N SER A 173 2.59 15.04 -1.09
CA SER A 173 3.31 14.66 0.13
C SER A 173 2.39 14.16 1.24
N VAL A 174 1.20 14.75 1.40
CA VAL A 174 0.17 14.27 2.34
C VAL A 174 -0.35 12.90 1.88
N MET A 175 -0.59 12.73 0.57
CA MET A 175 -1.01 11.44 0.01
C MET A 175 0.08 10.39 0.16
N TYR A 176 1.36 10.75 -0.01
CA TYR A 176 2.50 9.87 0.23
C TYR A 176 2.50 9.36 1.67
N TRP A 177 2.41 10.29 2.64
CA TRP A 177 2.32 9.97 4.07
C TRP A 177 1.13 9.05 4.38
N LEU A 178 -0.04 9.36 3.83
CA LEU A 178 -1.26 8.59 4.05
C LEU A 178 -1.16 7.17 3.45
N SER A 179 -0.63 7.05 2.23
CA SER A 179 -0.46 5.77 1.53
C SER A 179 0.38 4.79 2.35
N TYR A 180 1.57 5.23 2.81
CA TYR A 180 2.42 4.38 3.65
C TYR A 180 1.79 4.11 5.02
N SER A 181 1.15 5.10 5.64
CA SER A 181 0.47 4.90 6.93
C SER A 181 -0.61 3.83 6.84
N ILE A 182 -1.42 3.86 5.78
CA ILE A 182 -2.45 2.85 5.52
C ILE A 182 -1.84 1.49 5.21
N ALA A 183 -0.81 1.43 4.35
CA ALA A 183 -0.14 0.16 4.02
C ALA A 183 0.40 -0.55 5.27
N TYR A 184 1.09 0.19 6.14
CA TYR A 184 1.59 -0.34 7.41
C TYR A 184 0.46 -0.76 8.35
N LEU A 185 -0.62 0.03 8.44
CA LEU A 185 -1.78 -0.34 9.26
C LEU A 185 -2.42 -1.65 8.79
N ILE A 186 -2.60 -1.82 7.48
CA ILE A 186 -3.15 -3.05 6.89
C ILE A 186 -2.20 -4.23 7.13
N GLY A 187 -0.89 -4.03 6.95
CA GLY A 187 0.12 -5.06 7.21
C GLY A 187 0.15 -5.49 8.69
N ASP A 188 0.12 -4.54 9.62
CA ASP A 188 0.08 -4.82 11.06
C ASP A 188 -1.18 -5.63 11.43
N HIS A 189 -2.35 -5.21 10.95
CA HIS A 189 -3.60 -5.96 11.17
C HIS A 189 -3.52 -7.37 10.60
N PHE A 190 -3.00 -7.53 9.38
CA PHE A 190 -2.86 -8.85 8.77
C PHE A 190 -1.96 -9.79 9.59
N ILE A 191 -0.83 -9.30 10.10
CA ILE A 191 0.06 -10.10 10.95
C ILE A 191 -0.64 -10.49 12.26
N MET A 192 -1.33 -9.55 12.91
CA MET A 192 -2.06 -9.82 14.14
C MET A 192 -3.18 -10.84 13.93
N ASP A 193 -3.93 -10.73 12.83
CA ASP A 193 -4.97 -11.69 12.47
C ASP A 193 -4.39 -13.10 12.26
N LYS A 194 -3.18 -13.20 11.68
CA LYS A 194 -2.49 -14.50 11.52
C LYS A 194 -2.01 -15.08 12.84
N ILE A 195 -1.52 -14.25 13.75
CA ILE A 195 -1.12 -14.69 15.11
C ILE A 195 -2.35 -15.17 15.87
N ASP A 196 -3.45 -14.42 15.85
CA ASP A 196 -4.69 -14.80 16.52
C ASP A 196 -5.28 -16.09 15.93
N GLN A 197 -5.20 -16.26 14.62
CA GLN A 197 -5.57 -17.51 13.95
C GLN A 197 -4.73 -18.70 14.44
N MET A 198 -3.42 -18.52 14.62
CA MET A 198 -2.53 -19.54 15.17
C MET A 198 -2.88 -19.87 16.63
N ILE A 199 -3.06 -18.86 17.48
CA ILE A 199 -3.46 -19.03 18.89
C ILE A 199 -4.79 -19.79 18.97
N MET A 200 -5.76 -19.42 18.15
CA MET A 200 -7.05 -20.08 18.14
C MET A 200 -6.97 -21.54 17.68
N ASN A 201 -6.11 -21.86 16.70
CA ASN A 201 -5.87 -23.24 16.28
C ASN A 201 -5.25 -24.08 17.40
N GLU A 202 -4.30 -23.52 18.14
CA GLU A 202 -3.63 -24.20 19.26
C GLU A 202 -4.58 -24.46 20.44
N GLU A 203 -5.42 -23.49 20.79
CA GLU A 203 -6.36 -23.61 21.93
C GLU A 203 -7.69 -24.29 21.55
N MET A 204 -7.91 -24.59 20.27
CA MET A 204 -9.19 -25.09 19.79
C MET A 204 -9.59 -26.39 20.49
N GLU A 205 -8.68 -27.37 20.55
CA GLU A 205 -8.97 -28.67 21.19
C GLU A 205 -9.35 -28.49 22.66
N GLU A 206 -8.56 -27.71 23.37
CA GLU A 206 -8.69 -27.52 24.81
C GLU A 206 -9.97 -26.77 25.21
N VAL A 207 -10.34 -25.74 24.46
CA VAL A 207 -11.55 -24.97 24.75
C VAL A 207 -12.78 -25.63 24.15
N PHE A 208 -12.68 -26.19 22.94
CA PHE A 208 -13.85 -26.75 22.25
C PHE A 208 -14.17 -28.16 22.74
N VAL A 209 -13.19 -29.07 22.80
CA VAL A 209 -13.41 -30.47 23.20
C VAL A 209 -13.46 -30.59 24.71
N ASN A 210 -12.47 -30.03 25.41
CA ASN A 210 -12.27 -30.23 26.86
C ASN A 210 -13.00 -29.22 27.76
N ASP A 211 -13.75 -28.27 27.19
CA ASP A 211 -14.50 -27.24 27.94
C ASP A 211 -13.64 -26.42 28.93
N LYS A 212 -12.34 -26.23 28.64
CA LYS A 212 -11.50 -25.37 29.49
C LYS A 212 -12.05 -23.93 29.51
N PRO A 213 -12.02 -23.25 30.67
CA PRO A 213 -12.45 -21.86 30.77
C PRO A 213 -11.51 -20.93 29.99
N SER A 214 -12.04 -19.84 29.45
CA SER A 214 -11.29 -18.88 28.61
C SER A 214 -10.04 -18.32 29.28
N ASP A 215 -10.08 -18.16 30.60
CA ASP A 215 -8.98 -17.61 31.39
C ASP A 215 -7.74 -18.52 31.37
N SER A 216 -7.95 -19.82 31.17
CA SER A 216 -6.88 -20.81 31.01
C SER A 216 -6.42 -21.03 29.57
N ALA A 217 -7.10 -20.42 28.59
CA ALA A 217 -6.90 -20.65 27.17
C ALA A 217 -6.63 -19.36 26.39
N ARG A 218 -5.78 -18.48 26.94
CA ARG A 218 -5.37 -17.20 26.33
C ARG A 218 -6.55 -16.29 25.93
N GLY A 219 -7.71 -16.43 26.59
CA GLY A 219 -8.91 -15.66 26.29
C GLY A 219 -9.76 -16.18 25.13
N VAL A 220 -9.40 -17.32 24.52
CA VAL A 220 -10.19 -17.94 23.44
C VAL A 220 -11.53 -18.42 23.98
N ARG A 221 -12.61 -18.06 23.28
CA ARG A 221 -13.97 -18.45 23.62
C ARG A 221 -14.78 -18.73 22.37
N PHE A 222 -15.48 -19.86 22.37
CA PHE A 222 -16.46 -20.20 21.32
C PHE A 222 -17.84 -19.67 21.70
N THR A 223 -18.43 -18.88 20.80
CA THR A 223 -19.77 -18.29 20.88
C THR A 223 -20.77 -19.10 20.06
N MET A 224 -20.81 -20.40 20.31
CA MET A 224 -21.73 -21.34 19.68
C MET A 224 -22.20 -22.39 20.68
N LYS A 225 -23.31 -23.06 20.37
CA LYS A 225 -23.77 -24.21 21.16
C LYS A 225 -22.93 -25.43 20.81
N LYS A 226 -22.16 -25.95 21.77
CA LYS A 226 -21.36 -27.17 21.61
C LYS A 226 -22.26 -28.41 21.77
N PRO A 227 -22.03 -29.51 21.01
CA PRO A 227 -22.66 -30.80 21.31
C PRO A 227 -22.30 -31.29 22.72
N ASP A 228 -23.12 -32.11 23.36
CA ASP A 228 -22.79 -32.61 24.72
C ASP A 228 -21.73 -33.71 24.70
N ASN A 229 -21.60 -34.45 23.59
CA ASN A 229 -20.69 -35.58 23.48
C ASN A 229 -19.29 -35.15 22.98
N PRO A 230 -18.21 -35.40 23.75
CA PRO A 230 -16.85 -34.97 23.39
C PRO A 230 -16.31 -35.62 22.10
N VAL A 231 -16.70 -36.86 21.79
CA VAL A 231 -16.28 -37.56 20.55
C VAL A 231 -16.85 -36.84 19.33
N PHE A 232 -18.07 -36.34 19.40
CA PHE A 232 -18.67 -35.55 18.32
C PHE A 232 -17.99 -34.18 18.19
N ARG A 233 -17.57 -33.56 19.30
CA ARG A 233 -16.81 -32.30 19.25
C ARG A 233 -15.47 -32.48 18.57
N GLN A 234 -14.75 -33.57 18.85
CA GLN A 234 -13.48 -33.85 18.17
C GLN A 234 -13.67 -34.01 16.67
N LYS A 235 -14.68 -34.76 16.22
CA LYS A 235 -15.01 -34.88 14.79
C LYS A 235 -15.38 -33.54 14.13
N LEU A 236 -16.08 -32.66 14.84
CA LEU A 236 -16.41 -31.31 14.34
C LEU A 236 -15.17 -30.40 14.31
N MET A 237 -14.27 -30.54 15.28
CA MET A 237 -13.01 -29.78 15.32
C MET A 237 -12.20 -30.02 14.05
N ASP A 238 -12.08 -31.28 13.64
CA ASP A 238 -11.37 -31.66 12.41
C ASP A 238 -11.99 -31.00 11.16
N SER A 239 -13.30 -30.74 11.16
CA SER A 239 -14.00 -30.03 10.07
C SER A 239 -13.81 -28.51 10.07
N PHE A 240 -13.37 -27.90 11.17
CA PHE A 240 -13.12 -26.46 11.24
C PHE A 240 -11.76 -26.06 10.69
N ILE A 241 -10.84 -27.00 10.61
CA ILE A 241 -9.47 -26.78 10.17
C ILE A 241 -9.31 -27.36 8.78
N ILE A 242 -9.30 -26.49 7.77
CA ILE A 242 -8.98 -26.88 6.39
C ILE A 242 -7.48 -26.70 6.20
N ASP A 243 -6.81 -27.71 5.65
CA ASP A 243 -5.44 -27.55 5.18
C ASP A 243 -5.47 -26.73 3.89
N ASP A 244 -4.77 -25.59 3.86
CA ASP A 244 -4.77 -24.66 2.70
C ASP A 244 -4.42 -25.32 1.35
N LYS A 245 -3.92 -26.56 1.32
CA LYS A 245 -3.56 -27.26 0.09
C LYS A 245 -4.77 -27.77 -0.70
N ASP A 246 -5.92 -27.94 -0.05
CA ASP A 246 -7.10 -28.53 -0.68
C ASP A 246 -8.00 -27.47 -1.34
N ASP A 247 -7.84 -26.18 -1.01
CA ASP A 247 -8.65 -25.07 -1.55
C ASP A 247 -8.20 -24.62 -2.97
N ASP A 248 -6.97 -24.93 -3.40
CA ASP A 248 -6.42 -24.47 -4.70
C ASP A 248 -6.85 -25.34 -5.91
N GLU A 249 -7.51 -26.49 -5.69
CA GLU A 249 -7.93 -27.40 -6.78
C GLU A 249 -9.34 -27.10 -7.35
N ASP A 250 -10.16 -26.27 -6.66
CA ASP A 250 -11.59 -26.11 -6.98
C ASP A 250 -12.02 -24.73 -7.53
N ASP A 251 -11.14 -23.71 -7.60
CA ASP A 251 -11.52 -22.32 -7.98
C ASP A 251 -11.20 -21.91 -9.43
N ASP A 252 -10.87 -22.85 -10.32
CA ASP A 252 -10.53 -22.57 -11.74
C ASP A 252 -11.77 -22.46 -12.69
N GLY A 253 -12.99 -22.39 -12.15
CA GLY A 253 -14.22 -22.65 -12.93
C GLY A 253 -15.30 -21.56 -13.00
N GLY A 254 -15.08 -20.34 -12.48
CA GLY A 254 -16.19 -19.45 -12.12
C GLY A 254 -16.18 -18.01 -12.63
N ALA A 255 -15.51 -17.66 -13.72
CA ALA A 255 -15.61 -16.31 -14.28
C ALA A 255 -16.97 -16.09 -14.99
N VAL A 256 -17.98 -15.69 -14.22
CA VAL A 256 -19.25 -15.17 -14.72
C VAL A 256 -18.96 -13.87 -15.48
N VAL A 257 -18.97 -13.95 -16.81
CA VAL A 257 -18.97 -12.80 -17.71
C VAL A 257 -20.29 -12.05 -17.49
N ALA A 258 -20.23 -10.92 -16.78
CA ALA A 258 -21.33 -9.96 -16.75
C ALA A 258 -21.31 -9.18 -18.07
N SER A 259 -22.30 -9.45 -18.91
CA SER A 259 -22.70 -8.70 -20.11
C SER A 259 -23.37 -7.38 -19.76
#